data_AF-A0A2E4SWX1-F1
#
_entry.id   AF-A0A2E4SWX1-F1
#
_cell.length_a   1.000
_cell.length_b   1.000
_cell.length_c   1.000
_cell.angle_alpha   90.00
_cell.angle_beta   90.00
_cell.angle_gamma   90.00
#
_symmetry.space_group_name_H-M   'P 1'
#
loop_
_entity.id
_entity.type
_entity.pdbx_description
1 polymer ?
#
loop_
_entity_poly.entity_id
_entity_poly.type
_entity_poly.pdbx_seq_one_letter_code
_entity_poly.pdbx_strand_id
1 'polypeptide(L)'
;MTNRLSLALVLVVLAASVACGDDPVTDPRRATSCAGLVEAGRATAEAVLDVLGERTVADLEAVDDARLLVEIGHILRVEAFTERTNALGCGAAELTRLACTAYQGLSTQARGEAAREFLAPYFAACD
;
A
#
# COMPACT_ATOMS: atom_id res chain seq x y z
N MET A 1 51.08 -19.93 37.59
CA MET A 1 51.69 -20.06 36.26
C MET A 1 50.68 -20.71 35.32
N THR A 2 50.44 -20.04 34.19
CA THR A 2 49.95 -20.57 32.90
C THR A 2 48.47 -20.96 32.73
N ASN A 3 47.70 -19.91 32.39
CA ASN A 3 46.69 -19.80 31.32
C ASN A 3 46.61 -20.97 30.30
N ARG A 4 45.39 -21.37 29.87
CA ARG A 4 44.94 -21.43 28.45
C ARG A 4 43.51 -21.98 28.30
N LEU A 5 42.69 -21.17 27.61
CA LEU A 5 41.54 -21.47 26.75
C LEU A 5 40.43 -22.40 27.26
N SER A 6 39.20 -21.87 27.32
CA SER A 6 38.17 -22.25 26.33
C SER A 6 37.07 -21.20 26.26
N LEU A 7 36.93 -20.67 25.05
CA LEU A 7 35.92 -19.76 24.54
C LEU A 7 34.61 -20.54 24.34
N ALA A 8 33.48 -20.09 24.90
CA ALA A 8 32.14 -20.49 24.43
C ALA A 8 31.12 -19.43 24.92
N LEU A 9 30.89 -18.40 24.12
CA LEU A 9 29.80 -18.25 23.14
C LEU A 9 28.51 -17.67 23.77
N VAL A 10 28.30 -16.43 23.37
CA VAL A 10 27.17 -15.52 23.54
C VAL A 10 25.82 -16.15 23.14
N LEU A 11 24.76 -15.84 23.90
CA LEU A 11 23.37 -15.88 23.41
C LEU A 11 22.76 -14.49 23.63
N VAL A 12 22.73 -13.70 22.56
CA VAL A 12 22.02 -12.43 22.46
C VAL A 12 20.54 -12.73 22.39
N VAL A 13 19.76 -12.29 23.36
CA VAL A 13 18.29 -12.28 23.26
C VAL A 13 17.90 -11.06 22.43
N LEU A 14 18.06 -11.17 21.11
CA LEU A 14 17.41 -10.27 20.17
C LEU A 14 15.93 -10.63 20.16
N ALA A 15 15.10 -9.81 20.81
CA ALA A 15 13.67 -9.77 20.56
C ALA A 15 13.44 -9.17 19.17
N ALA A 16 13.77 -9.93 18.12
CA ALA A 16 13.26 -9.68 16.79
C ALA A 16 11.82 -10.18 16.78
N SER A 17 10.86 -9.30 17.06
CA SER A 17 9.50 -9.50 16.56
C SER A 17 9.56 -9.36 15.05
N VAL A 18 9.97 -10.44 14.38
CA VAL A 18 9.66 -10.67 12.98
C VAL A 18 8.14 -10.78 12.92
N ALA A 19 7.47 -9.65 12.65
CA ALA A 19 6.10 -9.67 12.17
C ALA A 19 6.14 -10.25 10.75
N CYS A 20 6.32 -11.57 10.67
CA CYS A 20 6.22 -12.33 9.44
C CYS A 20 4.74 -12.33 9.03
N GLY A 21 4.44 -11.45 8.07
CA GLY A 21 3.33 -11.55 7.12
C GLY A 21 2.02 -12.09 7.68
N ASP A 22 1.23 -11.23 8.33
CA ASP A 22 -0.22 -11.41 8.24
C ASP A 22 -0.61 -11.37 6.77
N ASP A 23 -1.64 -12.13 6.38
CA ASP A 23 -2.22 -12.04 5.03
C ASP A 23 -2.46 -10.56 4.69
N PRO A 24 -2.05 -10.09 3.49
CA PRO A 24 -2.20 -8.69 3.13
C PRO A 24 -3.66 -8.29 3.32
N VAL A 25 -3.90 -7.24 4.11
CA VAL A 25 -5.24 -6.73 4.35
C VAL A 25 -5.69 -6.11 3.03
N THR A 26 -6.52 -6.80 2.27
CA THR A 26 -7.04 -6.29 0.98
C THR A 26 -8.41 -5.63 1.12
N ASP A 27 -9.16 -5.97 2.17
CA ASP A 27 -10.45 -5.35 2.49
C ASP A 27 -10.25 -4.24 3.54
N PRO A 28 -10.47 -2.96 3.21
CA PRO A 28 -10.33 -1.86 4.15
C PRO A 28 -11.23 -2.04 5.39
N ARG A 29 -12.39 -2.71 5.28
CA ARG A 29 -13.28 -2.93 6.43
C ARG A 29 -12.66 -3.84 7.51
N ARG A 30 -11.67 -4.66 7.15
CA ARG A 30 -11.01 -5.61 8.06
C ARG A 30 -9.73 -5.05 8.70
N ALA A 31 -9.22 -3.92 8.23
CA ALA A 31 -8.01 -3.30 8.76
C ALA A 31 -8.17 -2.96 10.25
N THR A 32 -7.31 -3.46 11.13
CA THR A 32 -7.39 -3.20 12.59
C THR A 32 -6.48 -2.06 13.06
N SER A 33 -5.71 -1.47 12.15
CA SER A 33 -4.76 -0.38 12.40
C SER A 33 -4.64 0.54 11.19
N CYS A 34 -4.11 1.75 11.39
CA CYS A 34 -3.85 2.69 10.29
C CYS A 34 -2.85 2.13 9.27
N ALA A 35 -1.86 1.35 9.73
CA ALA A 35 -0.92 0.65 8.85
C ALA A 35 -1.64 -0.43 8.01
N GLY A 36 -2.51 -1.24 8.62
CA GLY A 36 -3.31 -2.23 7.88
C GLY A 36 -4.28 -1.59 6.89
N LEU A 37 -4.78 -0.38 7.20
CA LEU A 37 -5.63 0.38 6.29
C LEU A 37 -4.83 0.88 5.08
N VAL A 38 -3.60 1.33 5.29
CA VAL A 38 -2.69 1.70 4.21
C VAL A 38 -2.32 0.49 3.34
N GLU A 39 -2.10 -0.69 3.93
CA GLU A 39 -1.86 -1.91 3.15
C GLU A 39 -3.05 -2.27 2.25
N ALA A 40 -4.28 -2.11 2.75
CA ALA A 40 -5.48 -2.24 1.92
C ALA A 40 -5.54 -1.21 0.80
N GLY A 41 -5.09 0.01 1.08
CA GLY A 41 -4.94 1.06 0.07
C GLY A 41 -3.94 0.67 -1.01
N ARG A 42 -2.80 0.08 -0.63
CA ARG A 42 -1.79 -0.41 -1.58
C ARG A 42 -2.38 -1.48 -2.50
N ALA A 43 -3.01 -2.50 -1.93
CA ALA A 43 -3.64 -3.57 -2.70
C ALA A 43 -4.74 -3.03 -3.65
N THR A 44 -5.50 -2.03 -3.20
CA THR A 44 -6.48 -1.33 -4.03
C THR A 44 -5.82 -0.59 -5.19
N ALA A 45 -4.72 0.12 -4.94
CA ALA A 45 -3.97 0.80 -5.98
C ALA A 45 -3.41 -0.20 -7.01
N GLU A 46 -2.82 -1.31 -6.58
CA GLU A 46 -2.33 -2.38 -7.46
C GLU A 46 -3.45 -2.93 -8.36
N ALA A 47 -4.64 -3.18 -7.80
CA ALA A 47 -5.79 -3.62 -8.58
C ALA A 47 -6.25 -2.59 -9.61
N VAL A 48 -6.21 -1.28 -9.29
CA VAL A 48 -6.50 -0.22 -10.27
C VAL A 48 -5.44 -0.20 -11.37
N LEU A 49 -4.16 -0.34 -11.03
CA LEU A 49 -3.08 -0.39 -12.03
C LEU A 49 -3.24 -1.56 -13.01
N ASP A 50 -3.67 -2.73 -12.52
CA ASP A 50 -3.97 -3.89 -13.36
C ASP A 50 -5.13 -3.62 -14.33
N VAL A 51 -6.19 -2.97 -13.87
CA VAL A 51 -7.33 -2.58 -14.73
C VAL A 51 -6.90 -1.56 -15.79
N LEU A 52 -6.13 -0.55 -15.39
CA LEU A 52 -5.64 0.49 -16.31
C LEU A 52 -4.68 -0.09 -17.36
N GLY A 53 -3.78 -0.98 -16.94
CA GLY A 53 -2.83 -1.65 -17.81
C GLY A 53 -1.90 -0.68 -18.53
N GLU A 54 -1.78 -0.84 -19.85
CA GLU A 54 -0.92 -0.02 -20.72
C GLU A 54 -1.63 1.20 -21.32
N ARG A 55 -2.89 1.44 -20.97
CA ARG A 55 -3.72 2.50 -21.55
C ARG A 55 -3.13 3.91 -21.34
N THR A 56 -3.39 4.77 -22.31
CA THR A 56 -3.21 6.21 -22.21
C THR A 56 -4.42 6.89 -21.59
N VAL A 57 -4.29 8.17 -21.19
CA VAL A 57 -5.45 8.96 -20.75
C VAL A 57 -6.45 9.12 -21.90
N ALA A 58 -5.95 9.35 -23.12
CA ALA A 58 -6.77 9.45 -24.32
C ALA A 58 -7.56 8.15 -24.60
N ASP A 59 -6.98 6.98 -24.33
CA ASP A 59 -7.71 5.71 -24.46
C ASP A 59 -8.91 5.67 -23.50
N LEU A 60 -8.74 6.15 -22.25
CA LEU A 60 -9.83 6.20 -21.27
C LEU A 60 -10.94 7.18 -21.64
N GLU A 61 -10.60 8.28 -22.30
CA GLU A 61 -11.56 9.28 -22.77
C GLU A 61 -12.30 8.83 -24.05
N ALA A 62 -11.61 8.07 -24.91
CA ALA A 62 -12.15 7.60 -26.18
C ALA A 62 -13.11 6.42 -26.02
N VAL A 63 -12.88 5.57 -25.01
CA VAL A 63 -13.90 4.60 -24.62
C VAL A 63 -14.90 5.34 -23.73
N ASP A 64 -16.11 5.59 -24.21
CA ASP A 64 -17.27 5.94 -23.37
C ASP A 64 -17.67 4.72 -22.50
N ASP A 65 -16.67 4.09 -21.86
CA ASP A 65 -16.77 2.87 -21.08
C ASP A 65 -17.07 3.29 -19.64
N ALA A 66 -18.29 3.79 -19.44
CA ALA A 66 -18.85 3.99 -18.11
C ALA A 66 -18.64 2.76 -17.23
N ARG A 67 -18.58 1.56 -17.82
CA ARG A 67 -18.26 0.31 -17.12
C ARG A 67 -16.85 0.28 -16.53
N LEU A 68 -15.82 0.78 -17.23
CA LEU A 68 -14.45 0.83 -16.72
C LEU A 68 -14.34 1.81 -15.54
N LEU A 69 -14.98 2.97 -15.63
CA LEU A 69 -15.02 3.93 -14.51
C LEU A 69 -15.81 3.37 -13.32
N VAL A 70 -16.91 2.66 -13.57
CA VAL A 70 -17.68 1.94 -12.53
C VAL A 70 -16.84 0.84 -11.88
N GLU A 71 -16.07 0.07 -12.66
CA GLU A 71 -15.15 -0.95 -12.15
C GLU A 71 -14.08 -0.34 -11.25
N ILE A 72 -13.39 0.71 -11.71
CA ILE A 72 -12.40 1.44 -10.91
C ILE A 72 -13.06 2.00 -9.63
N GLY A 73 -14.26 2.57 -9.72
CA GLY A 73 -15.01 3.05 -8.56
C GLY A 73 -15.32 1.94 -7.55
N HIS A 74 -15.70 0.76 -8.02
CA HIS A 74 -15.91 -0.42 -7.18
C HIS A 74 -14.64 -0.94 -6.52
N ILE A 75 -13.48 -0.81 -7.17
CA ILE A 75 -12.17 -1.16 -6.61
C ILE A 75 -11.75 -0.15 -5.54
N LEU A 76 -11.88 1.16 -5.83
CA LEU A 76 -11.43 2.22 -4.93
C LEU A 76 -12.13 2.23 -3.57
N ARG A 77 -13.40 1.80 -3.52
CA ARG A 77 -14.20 1.65 -2.28
C ARG A 77 -14.04 2.82 -1.29
N VAL A 78 -14.07 4.06 -1.81
CA VAL A 78 -13.75 5.29 -1.06
C VAL A 78 -14.50 5.36 0.27
N GLU A 79 -15.81 5.07 0.26
CA GLU A 79 -16.65 5.07 1.46
C GLU A 79 -16.13 4.12 2.55
N ALA A 80 -15.67 2.91 2.18
CA ALA A 80 -15.16 1.93 3.14
C ALA A 80 -13.85 2.40 3.79
N PHE A 81 -12.97 3.05 3.02
CA PHE A 81 -11.75 3.67 3.55
C PHE A 81 -12.07 4.84 4.47
N THR A 82 -13.01 5.72 4.09
CA THR A 82 -13.41 6.86 4.93
C THR A 82 -14.03 6.39 6.24
N GLU A 83 -14.99 5.46 6.19
CA GLU A 83 -15.62 4.87 7.38
C GLU A 83 -14.56 4.27 8.32
N ARG A 84 -13.62 3.50 7.75
CA ARG A 84 -12.61 2.82 8.57
C ARG A 84 -11.56 3.78 9.13
N THR A 85 -11.13 4.75 8.35
CA THR A 85 -10.23 5.83 8.79
C THR A 85 -10.79 6.52 10.03
N ASN A 86 -12.07 6.89 9.98
CA ASN A 86 -12.76 7.54 11.09
C ASN A 86 -12.90 6.62 12.31
N ALA A 87 -13.28 5.35 12.09
CA ALA A 87 -13.44 4.37 13.18
C ALA A 87 -12.13 4.05 13.90
N LEU A 88 -11.00 4.06 13.19
CA LEU A 88 -9.67 3.83 13.76
C LEU A 88 -9.03 5.11 14.32
N GLY A 89 -9.59 6.29 14.02
CA GLY A 89 -9.02 7.58 14.42
C GLY A 89 -7.72 7.94 13.70
N CYS A 90 -7.51 7.45 12.48
CA CYS A 90 -6.27 7.68 11.74
C CYS A 90 -6.17 9.13 11.26
N GLY A 91 -5.07 9.80 11.62
CA GLY A 91 -4.81 11.17 11.16
C GLY A 91 -4.26 11.21 9.73
N ALA A 92 -4.58 12.27 8.98
CA ALA A 92 -4.10 12.44 7.60
C ALA A 92 -2.57 12.36 7.50
N ALA A 93 -1.83 13.05 8.38
CA ALA A 93 -0.36 13.01 8.38
C ALA A 93 0.22 11.61 8.69
N GLU A 94 -0.44 10.84 9.56
CA GLU A 94 -0.03 9.47 9.86
C GLU A 94 -0.23 8.57 8.63
N LEU A 95 -1.40 8.66 7.99
CA LEU A 95 -1.74 7.91 6.79
C LEU A 95 -0.77 8.23 5.65
N THR A 96 -0.47 9.52 5.40
CA THR A 96 0.51 9.91 4.39
C THR A 96 1.87 9.29 4.67
N ARG A 97 2.41 9.43 5.89
CA ARG A 97 3.72 8.86 6.25
C ARG A 97 3.78 7.35 6.07
N LEU A 98 2.74 6.64 6.49
CA LEU A 98 2.63 5.19 6.33
C LEU A 98 2.56 4.81 4.85
N ALA A 99 1.74 5.51 4.06
CA ALA A 99 1.57 5.27 2.63
C ALA A 99 2.88 5.48 1.87
N CYS A 100 3.62 6.56 2.17
CA CYS A 100 4.95 6.86 1.61
C CYS A 100 5.97 5.73 1.76
N THR A 101 5.81 4.90 2.79
CA THR A 101 6.60 3.67 2.95
C THR A 101 5.95 2.50 2.22
N ALA A 102 4.65 2.28 2.43
CA ALA A 102 3.95 1.11 1.94
C ALA A 102 3.87 1.04 0.42
N TYR A 103 3.70 2.15 -0.30
CA TYR A 103 3.53 2.12 -1.76
C TYR A 103 4.87 2.28 -2.51
N GLN A 104 5.99 2.18 -1.81
CA GLN A 104 7.29 2.12 -2.49
C GLN A 104 7.29 1.00 -3.53
N GLY A 105 7.79 1.34 -4.72
CA GLY A 105 7.86 0.42 -5.86
C GLY A 105 6.60 0.39 -6.74
N LEU A 106 5.46 0.98 -6.34
CA LEU A 106 4.26 1.01 -7.21
C LEU A 106 4.51 1.71 -8.54
N SER A 107 5.40 2.70 -8.59
CA SER A 107 5.76 3.38 -9.85
C SER A 107 6.31 2.44 -10.91
N THR A 108 6.94 1.34 -10.51
CA THR A 108 7.47 0.32 -11.44
C THR A 108 6.36 -0.56 -12.03
N GLN A 109 5.18 -0.57 -11.40
CA GLN A 109 4.00 -1.31 -11.86
C GLN A 109 3.11 -0.46 -12.79
N ALA A 110 3.30 0.86 -12.83
CA ALA A 110 2.54 1.79 -13.67
C ALA A 110 2.99 1.74 -15.14
N ARG A 111 2.50 0.74 -15.88
CA ARG A 111 2.90 0.46 -17.27
C ARG A 111 2.41 1.53 -18.25
N GLY A 112 1.13 1.91 -18.17
CA GLY A 112 0.49 2.92 -19.03
C GLY A 112 0.63 4.36 -18.51
N GLU A 113 0.33 5.33 -19.38
CA GLU A 113 0.25 6.75 -18.99
C GLU A 113 -0.88 6.98 -17.98
N ALA A 114 -2.05 6.36 -18.19
CA ALA A 114 -3.16 6.48 -17.25
C ALA A 114 -2.80 5.95 -15.84
N ALA A 115 -2.05 4.85 -15.78
CA ALA A 115 -1.56 4.28 -14.53
C ALA A 115 -0.57 5.21 -13.80
N ARG A 116 0.28 5.92 -14.56
CA ARG A 116 1.19 6.92 -14.00
C ARG A 116 0.43 8.14 -13.48
N GLU A 117 -0.56 8.62 -14.24
CA GLU A 117 -1.41 9.75 -13.83
C GLU A 117 -2.21 9.43 -12.58
N PHE A 118 -2.76 8.21 -12.48
CA PHE A 118 -3.45 7.73 -11.28
C PHE A 118 -2.58 7.79 -10.02
N LEU A 119 -1.29 7.47 -10.10
CA LEU A 119 -0.37 7.50 -8.95
C LEU A 119 0.26 8.88 -8.70
N ALA A 120 0.16 9.83 -9.63
CA ALA A 120 0.85 11.12 -9.52
C ALA A 120 0.50 11.90 -8.24
N PRO A 121 -0.79 12.01 -7.83
CA PRO A 121 -1.15 12.70 -6.58
C PRO A 121 -0.55 12.04 -5.34
N TYR A 122 -0.36 10.72 -5.38
CA TYR A 122 0.20 9.97 -4.27
C TYR A 122 1.69 10.30 -4.11
N PHE A 123 2.49 10.26 -5.19
CA PHE A 123 3.92 10.57 -5.10
C PHE A 123 4.17 12.03 -4.73
N ALA A 124 3.36 12.96 -5.24
CA ALA A 124 3.43 14.37 -4.86
C ALA A 124 3.17 14.62 -3.37
N ALA A 125 2.44 13.73 -2.68
CA ALA A 125 2.22 13.81 -1.24
C ALA A 125 3.39 13.26 -0.40
N CYS A 126 4.36 12.60 -1.03
CA CYS A 126 5.51 11.96 -0.38
C CYS A 126 6.84 12.69 -0.61
N ASP A 127 6.86 13.68 -1.49
CA ASP A 127 7.98 14.59 -1.73
C ASP A 127 8.03 15.72 -0.66
#